data_AF-A0A2E1DY27-F1
#
_entry.id   AF-A0A2E1DY27-F1
#
_cell.length_a   1.000
_cell.length_b   1.000
_cell.length_c   1.000
_cell.angle_alpha   90.00
_cell.angle_beta   90.00
_cell.angle_gamma   90.00
#
_symmetry.space_group_name_H-M   'P 1'
#
loop_
_entity.id
_entity.type
_entity.pdbx_description
1 polymer ?
#
loop_
_entity_poly.entity_id
_entity_poly.type
_entity_poly.pdbx_seq_one_letter_code
_entity_poly.pdbx_strand_id
1 'polypeptide(L)'
;MSLKKSLLIVLLILIVDQVSKVYIKLNFPLTLYGQLPLFDLGWFKLLFIENKGMAWGATINDFLPFISERSGKLFLTLFRIVAVTFISYWLYDSIKKNAGKLLIISLSMVLAGAIGNIIDSVFYGYLFTESYYNVAQFSPGNGYESIFHGHVVDMLQFPMLTWEWPIWLPYLGGESFTFFEPVFNIADSSISIGVGMMLLFNKKIFPQNS
;
A
#
# COMPACT_ATOMS: atom_id res chain seq x y z
N MET A 1 -4.97 -20.15 17.38
CA MET A 1 -4.00 -19.12 17.84
C MET A 1 -4.78 -18.11 18.66
N SER A 2 -4.23 -17.53 19.73
CA SER A 2 -4.99 -16.59 20.57
C SER A 2 -5.08 -15.20 19.95
N LEU A 3 -6.12 -14.44 20.31
CA LEU A 3 -6.34 -13.06 19.90
C LEU A 3 -5.15 -12.15 20.24
N LYS A 4 -4.53 -12.34 21.41
CA LYS A 4 -3.35 -11.56 21.81
C LYS A 4 -2.19 -11.73 20.81
N LYS A 5 -1.98 -12.94 20.30
CA LYS A 5 -0.91 -13.22 19.32
C LYS A 5 -1.22 -12.62 17.95
N SER A 6 -2.48 -12.67 17.50
CA SER A 6 -2.86 -12.02 16.23
C SER A 6 -2.74 -10.51 16.31
N LEU A 7 -3.19 -9.90 17.41
CA LEU A 7 -3.05 -8.46 17.62
C LEU A 7 -1.59 -8.02 17.72
N LEU A 8 -0.70 -8.86 18.27
CA LEU A 8 0.74 -8.59 18.27
C LEU A 8 1.31 -8.57 16.85
N ILE A 9 0.91 -9.51 15.97
CA ILE A 9 1.32 -9.51 14.56
C ILE A 9 0.85 -8.21 13.89
N VAL A 10 -0.42 -7.83 14.09
CA VAL A 10 -0.99 -6.60 13.55
C VAL A 10 -0.20 -5.37 14.00
N LEU A 11 0.07 -5.27 15.31
CA LEU A 11 0.78 -4.15 15.90
C LEU A 11 2.21 -4.02 15.36
N LEU A 12 2.95 -5.13 15.27
CA LEU A 12 4.33 -5.10 14.79
C LEU A 12 4.42 -4.66 13.33
N ILE A 13 3.54 -5.17 12.46
CA ILE A 13 3.51 -4.77 11.05
C ILE A 13 3.12 -3.30 10.93
N LEU A 14 2.13 -2.83 11.69
CA LEU A 14 1.73 -1.42 11.71
C LEU A 14 2.85 -0.49 12.16
N ILE A 15 3.63 -0.88 13.18
CA ILE A 15 4.77 -0.08 13.64
C ILE A 15 5.80 0.03 12.51
N VAL A 16 6.18 -1.07 11.88
CA VAL A 16 7.17 -1.06 10.79
C VAL A 16 6.66 -0.21 9.62
N ASP A 17 5.40 -0.38 9.22
CA ASP A 17 4.77 0.40 8.15
C ASP A 17 4.78 1.90 8.46
N GLN A 18 4.21 2.31 9.58
CA GLN A 18 4.06 3.73 9.91
C GLN A 18 5.40 4.41 10.21
N VAL A 19 6.33 3.72 10.89
CA VAL A 19 7.69 4.26 11.11
C VAL A 19 8.40 4.47 9.77
N SER A 20 8.33 3.50 8.85
CA SER A 20 8.97 3.63 7.53
C SER A 20 8.39 4.81 6.72
N LYS A 21 7.06 4.94 6.69
CA LYS A 21 6.36 6.01 5.96
C LYS A 21 6.64 7.40 6.54
N VAL A 22 6.53 7.55 7.86
CA VAL A 22 6.84 8.82 8.54
C VAL A 22 8.31 9.19 8.35
N TYR A 23 9.22 8.23 8.44
CA TYR A 23 10.64 8.46 8.19
C TYR A 23 10.88 8.99 6.77
N ILE A 24 10.33 8.33 5.74
CA ILE A 24 10.49 8.78 4.36
C ILE A 24 9.93 10.21 4.19
N LYS A 25 8.73 10.46 4.72
CA LYS A 25 8.03 11.74 4.55
C LYS A 25 8.74 12.92 5.23
N LEU A 26 9.38 12.70 6.38
CA LEU A 26 10.05 13.74 7.15
C LEU A 26 11.55 13.91 6.83
N ASN A 27 12.11 13.10 5.93
CA ASN A 27 13.54 13.17 5.60
C ASN A 27 13.81 13.43 4.11
N PHE A 28 12.86 13.15 3.21
CA PHE A 28 13.07 13.25 1.78
C PHE A 28 11.95 14.03 1.07
N PRO A 29 12.25 14.78 0.00
CA PRO A 29 11.24 15.31 -0.91
C PRO A 29 10.67 14.21 -1.80
N LEU A 30 9.49 14.43 -2.37
CA LEU A 30 8.84 13.51 -3.30
C LEU A 30 9.74 13.19 -4.50
N THR A 31 9.91 11.92 -4.84
CA THR A 31 10.64 11.48 -6.02
C THR A 31 9.77 11.68 -7.26
N LEU A 32 10.10 12.69 -8.07
CA LEU A 32 9.34 12.98 -9.29
C LEU A 32 9.72 12.03 -10.43
N TYR A 33 8.81 11.89 -11.41
CA TYR A 33 9.08 11.09 -12.60
C TYR A 33 10.36 11.57 -13.31
N GLY A 34 11.25 10.64 -13.63
CA GLY A 34 12.55 10.93 -14.23
C GLY A 34 13.65 11.36 -13.26
N GLN A 35 13.35 11.53 -11.97
CA GLN A 35 14.38 11.74 -10.95
C GLN A 35 15.01 10.42 -10.50
N LEU A 36 16.24 10.52 -10.00
CA LEU A 36 16.93 9.39 -9.40
C LEU A 36 16.22 8.95 -8.12
N PRO A 37 16.16 7.63 -7.84
CA PRO A 37 15.65 7.13 -6.58
C PRO A 37 16.53 7.61 -5.41
N LEU A 38 15.97 7.61 -4.20
CA LEU A 38 16.69 7.95 -2.97
C LEU A 38 17.85 6.98 -2.71
N PHE A 39 17.69 5.73 -3.15
CA PHE A 39 18.70 4.69 -3.07
C PHE A 39 18.48 3.65 -4.19
N ASP A 40 19.55 3.17 -4.81
CA ASP A 40 19.50 2.24 -5.94
C ASP A 40 20.56 1.13 -5.81
N LEU A 41 20.12 -0.13 -5.86
CA LEU A 41 20.96 -1.34 -5.90
C LEU A 41 20.83 -2.12 -7.22
N GLY A 42 20.19 -1.55 -8.24
CA GLY A 42 19.84 -2.20 -9.49
C GLY A 42 18.60 -3.08 -9.38
N TRP A 43 18.58 -4.02 -8.44
CA TRP A 43 17.43 -4.93 -8.20
C TRP A 43 16.42 -4.39 -7.16
N PHE A 44 16.80 -3.35 -6.44
CA PHE A 44 15.97 -2.68 -5.44
C PHE A 44 16.19 -1.17 -5.53
N LYS A 45 15.09 -0.43 -5.50
CA LYS A 45 15.09 1.04 -5.46
C LYS A 45 14.21 1.51 -4.31
N LEU A 46 14.72 2.49 -3.57
CA LEU A 46 13.96 3.23 -2.58
C LEU A 46 13.53 4.56 -3.20
N LEU A 47 12.22 4.79 -3.27
CA LEU A 47 11.64 6.04 -3.77
C LEU A 47 10.78 6.66 -2.68
N PHE A 48 10.36 7.90 -2.89
CA PHE A 48 9.25 8.47 -2.15
C PHE A 48 8.14 8.86 -3.13
N ILE A 49 7.07 8.07 -3.15
CA ILE A 49 5.89 8.30 -3.98
C ILE A 49 4.67 8.47 -3.08
N GLU A 50 3.80 9.41 -3.44
CA GLU A 50 2.51 9.61 -2.78
C GLU A 50 1.37 9.18 -3.69
N ASN A 51 0.73 8.09 -3.32
CA ASN A 51 -0.32 7.48 -4.09
C ASN A 51 -1.69 7.96 -3.61
N LYS A 52 -2.41 8.61 -4.52
CA LYS A 52 -3.80 9.03 -4.28
C LYS A 52 -4.76 7.84 -4.09
N GLY A 53 -4.32 6.59 -4.30
CA GLY A 53 -5.14 5.38 -4.22
C GLY A 53 -5.59 4.90 -5.60
N MET A 54 -4.88 5.32 -6.65
CA MET A 54 -5.18 5.06 -8.05
C MET A 54 -4.06 4.16 -8.58
N ALA A 55 -4.39 2.92 -8.90
CA ALA A 55 -3.41 1.96 -9.39
C ALA A 55 -3.02 2.33 -10.82
N TRP A 56 -1.71 2.38 -11.11
CA TRP A 56 -1.19 2.59 -12.48
C TRP A 56 -1.63 3.89 -13.15
N GLY A 57 -1.85 4.95 -12.37
CA GLY A 57 -2.33 6.23 -12.88
C GLY A 57 -3.81 6.23 -13.30
N ALA A 58 -4.49 5.08 -13.26
CA ALA A 58 -5.91 4.97 -13.59
C ALA A 58 -6.76 5.56 -12.46
N THR A 59 -7.38 6.69 -12.73
CA THR A 59 -8.25 7.40 -11.80
C THR A 59 -9.65 6.81 -11.83
N ILE A 60 -10.42 6.95 -10.74
CA ILE A 60 -11.85 6.61 -10.78
C ILE A 60 -12.56 7.41 -11.88
N ASN A 61 -12.08 8.62 -12.20
CA ASN A 61 -12.65 9.48 -13.23
C ASN A 61 -12.43 8.90 -14.63
N ASP A 62 -11.39 8.09 -14.84
CA ASP A 62 -11.14 7.43 -16.13
C ASP A 62 -12.22 6.39 -16.44
N PHE A 63 -12.83 5.81 -15.40
CA PHE A 63 -13.93 4.84 -15.52
C PHE A 63 -15.31 5.46 -15.32
N LEU A 64 -15.41 6.50 -14.48
CA LEU A 64 -16.63 7.21 -14.11
C LEU A 64 -16.39 8.74 -14.21
N PRO A 65 -16.46 9.32 -15.42
CA PRO A 65 -16.07 10.72 -15.68
C PRO A 65 -16.91 11.78 -14.96
N PHE A 66 -18.02 11.38 -14.33
CA PHE A 66 -18.89 12.25 -13.56
C PHE A 66 -18.50 12.37 -12.08
N ILE A 67 -17.50 11.62 -11.63
CA ILE A 67 -16.98 11.67 -10.25
C ILE A 67 -15.76 12.60 -10.23
N SER A 68 -15.62 13.41 -9.18
CA SER A 68 -14.40 14.22 -8.99
C SER A 68 -13.28 13.38 -8.36
N GLU A 69 -12.01 13.73 -8.60
CA GLU A 69 -10.87 13.00 -7.96
C GLU A 69 -11.02 12.96 -6.44
N ARG A 70 -11.48 14.07 -5.85
CA ARG A 70 -11.70 14.20 -4.40
C ARG A 70 -12.78 13.24 -3.90
N SER A 71 -13.91 13.16 -4.61
CA SER A 71 -15.00 12.22 -4.30
C SER A 71 -14.56 10.76 -4.48
N GLY A 72 -13.81 10.46 -5.54
CA GLY A 72 -13.24 9.13 -5.78
C GLY A 72 -12.29 8.72 -4.65
N LYS A 73 -11.41 9.63 -4.23
CA LYS A 73 -10.52 9.41 -3.09
C LYS A 73 -11.29 9.10 -1.81
N LEU A 74 -12.29 9.91 -1.48
CA LEU A 74 -13.12 9.71 -0.30
C LEU A 74 -13.83 8.34 -0.34
N PHE A 75 -14.41 7.98 -1.48
CA PHE A 75 -15.04 6.68 -1.67
C PHE A 75 -14.06 5.52 -1.41
N LEU A 76 -12.84 5.59 -1.96
CA LEU A 76 -11.82 4.56 -1.73
C LEU A 76 -11.44 4.45 -0.25
N THR A 77 -11.28 5.58 0.45
CA THR A 77 -10.99 5.59 1.89
C THR A 77 -12.12 4.95 2.68
N LEU A 78 -13.38 5.32 2.42
CA LEU A 78 -14.55 4.76 3.09
C LEU A 78 -14.73 3.27 2.80
N PHE A 79 -14.54 2.86 1.55
CA PHE A 79 -14.59 1.45 1.16
C PHE A 79 -13.55 0.62 1.92
N ARG A 80 -12.31 1.11 2.05
CA ARG A 80 -11.26 0.45 2.84
C ARG A 80 -11.67 0.29 4.31
N ILE A 81 -12.27 1.32 4.91
CA ILE A 81 -12.76 1.25 6.31
C ILE A 81 -13.82 0.17 6.47
N VAL A 82 -14.77 0.10 5.54
CA VAL A 82 -15.80 -0.95 5.53
C VAL A 82 -15.16 -2.33 5.37
N ALA A 83 -14.22 -2.50 4.42
CA ALA A 83 -13.51 -3.76 4.22
C ALA A 83 -12.73 -4.20 5.47
N VAL A 84 -12.03 -3.28 6.15
CA VAL A 84 -11.32 -3.57 7.40
C VAL A 84 -12.28 -4.03 8.50
N THR A 85 -13.49 -3.48 8.57
CA THR A 85 -14.51 -3.92 9.53
C THR A 85 -14.89 -5.39 9.28
N PHE A 86 -15.12 -5.76 8.01
CA PHE A 86 -15.39 -7.16 7.64
C PHE A 86 -14.21 -8.10 7.92
N ILE A 87 -12.98 -7.69 7.59
CA ILE A 87 -11.77 -8.50 7.84
C ILE A 87 -11.53 -8.65 9.35
N SER A 88 -11.75 -7.60 10.14
CA SER A 88 -11.64 -7.65 11.61
C SER A 88 -12.64 -8.63 12.22
N TYR A 89 -13.89 -8.58 11.75
CA TYR A 89 -14.92 -9.54 12.15
C TYR A 89 -14.53 -10.96 11.75
N TRP A 90 -14.04 -11.16 10.52
CA TRP A 90 -13.63 -12.48 10.04
C TRP A 90 -12.45 -13.05 10.83
N LEU A 91 -11.46 -12.23 11.20
CA LEU A 91 -10.37 -12.63 12.08
C LEU A 91 -10.90 -13.06 13.45
N TYR A 92 -11.77 -12.25 14.05
CA TYR A 92 -12.37 -12.56 15.35
C TYR A 92 -13.17 -13.87 15.32
N ASP A 93 -14.04 -14.05 14.34
CA ASP A 93 -14.84 -15.26 14.15
C ASP A 93 -13.95 -16.49 13.91
N SER A 94 -12.91 -16.36 13.09
CA SER A 94 -11.93 -17.42 12.82
C SER A 94 -11.19 -17.86 14.09
N ILE A 95 -10.82 -16.91 14.96
CA ILE A 95 -10.19 -17.22 16.25
C ILE A 95 -11.18 -17.94 17.17
N LYS A 96 -12.43 -17.45 17.25
CA LYS A 96 -13.48 -18.05 18.09
C LYS A 96 -13.81 -19.49 17.66
N LYS A 97 -13.79 -19.76 16.35
CA LYS A 97 -13.98 -21.09 15.76
C LYS A 97 -12.73 -21.98 15.78
N ASN A 98 -11.65 -21.55 16.45
CA ASN A 98 -10.38 -22.28 16.51
C ASN A 98 -9.80 -22.66 15.13
N ALA A 99 -9.95 -21.76 14.15
CA ALA A 99 -9.43 -21.99 12.81
C ALA A 99 -7.90 -22.21 12.80
N GLY A 100 -7.41 -22.77 11.69
CA GLY A 100 -6.00 -23.07 11.49
C GLY A 100 -5.11 -21.84 11.71
N LYS A 101 -3.92 -22.06 12.29
CA LYS A 101 -2.96 -20.97 12.60
C LYS A 101 -2.61 -20.15 11.35
N LEU A 102 -2.46 -20.80 10.20
CA LEU A 102 -2.15 -20.15 8.93
C LEU A 102 -3.22 -19.13 8.53
N LEU A 103 -4.51 -19.46 8.65
CA LEU A 103 -5.60 -18.52 8.36
C LEU A 103 -5.52 -17.29 9.26
N ILE A 104 -5.33 -17.52 10.57
CA ILE A 104 -5.30 -16.42 11.54
C ILE A 104 -4.09 -15.50 11.27
N ILE A 105 -2.92 -16.06 10.91
CA ILE A 105 -1.74 -15.28 10.53
C ILE A 105 -2.02 -14.49 9.24
N SER A 106 -2.53 -15.12 8.19
CA SER A 106 -2.89 -14.46 6.93
C SER A 106 -3.87 -13.31 7.14
N LEU A 107 -4.96 -13.53 7.88
CA LEU A 107 -5.93 -12.47 8.19
C LEU A 107 -5.31 -11.35 9.03
N SER A 108 -4.41 -11.68 9.96
CA SER A 108 -3.68 -10.66 10.73
C SER A 108 -2.81 -9.78 9.85
N MET A 109 -2.11 -10.37 8.86
CA MET A 109 -1.28 -9.63 7.91
C MET A 109 -2.11 -8.74 6.98
N VAL A 110 -3.21 -9.26 6.43
CA VAL A 110 -4.14 -8.47 5.59
C VAL A 110 -4.74 -7.33 6.40
N LEU A 111 -5.18 -7.60 7.62
CA LEU A 111 -5.75 -6.58 8.51
C LEU A 111 -4.73 -5.48 8.84
N ALA A 112 -3.48 -5.86 9.15
CA ALA A 112 -2.43 -4.91 9.48
C ALA A 112 -2.13 -3.96 8.31
N GLY A 113 -1.94 -4.51 7.11
CA GLY A 113 -1.67 -3.68 5.94
C GLY A 113 -2.87 -2.79 5.57
N ALA A 114 -4.08 -3.33 5.65
CA ALA A 114 -5.28 -2.54 5.37
C ALA A 114 -5.46 -1.38 6.37
N ILE A 115 -5.20 -1.60 7.66
CA ILE A 115 -5.19 -0.52 8.66
C ILE A 115 -4.08 0.49 8.38
N GLY A 116 -2.86 0.04 8.04
CA GLY A 116 -1.73 0.93 7.72
C GLY A 116 -2.08 1.93 6.62
N ASN A 117 -2.61 1.45 5.49
CA ASN A 117 -3.02 2.32 4.39
C ASN A 117 -4.25 3.20 4.70
N ILE A 118 -5.11 2.80 5.66
CA ILE A 118 -6.20 3.65 6.16
C ILE A 118 -5.63 4.80 6.98
N ILE A 119 -4.62 4.56 7.83
CA ILE A 119 -4.02 5.63 8.64
C ILE A 119 -3.52 6.75 7.73
N ASP A 120 -2.80 6.40 6.66
CA ASP A 120 -2.33 7.38 5.67
C ASP A 120 -3.51 8.11 5.02
N SER A 121 -4.48 7.35 4.49
CA SER A 121 -5.59 7.90 3.74
C SER A 121 -6.49 8.80 4.58
N VAL A 122 -6.63 8.51 5.88
CA VAL A 122 -7.47 9.29 6.80
C VAL A 122 -6.69 10.49 7.34
N PHE A 123 -5.44 10.32 7.75
CA PHE A 123 -4.75 11.31 8.57
C PHE A 123 -3.62 12.07 7.89
N TYR A 124 -2.90 11.49 6.91
CA TYR A 124 -1.64 12.10 6.44
C TYR A 124 -1.86 13.44 5.74
N GLY A 125 -2.98 13.61 5.02
CA GLY A 125 -3.37 14.90 4.45
C GLY A 125 -3.45 16.00 5.50
N TYR A 126 -4.01 15.68 6.68
CA TYR A 126 -4.20 16.62 7.77
C TYR A 126 -2.92 16.83 8.62
N LEU A 127 -2.08 15.80 8.73
CA LEU A 127 -0.94 15.79 9.65
C LEU A 127 0.34 16.38 9.05
N PHE A 128 0.53 16.30 7.74
CA PHE A 128 1.79 16.67 7.11
C PHE A 128 1.59 17.71 6.02
N THR A 129 2.58 18.57 5.82
CA THR A 129 2.62 19.51 4.70
C THR A 129 2.93 18.80 3.37
N GLU A 130 2.83 19.54 2.26
CA GLU A 130 3.20 19.05 0.94
C GLU A 130 4.66 18.57 0.91
N SER A 131 4.90 17.51 0.12
CA SER A 131 6.23 16.92 -0.09
C SER A 131 6.82 17.28 -1.46
N TYR A 132 6.13 18.12 -2.23
CA TYR A 132 6.55 18.53 -3.57
C TYR A 132 7.69 19.54 -3.46
N TYR A 133 8.85 19.20 -4.03
CA TYR A 133 10.10 19.98 -3.96
C TYR A 133 10.68 20.28 -2.57
N ASN A 134 10.00 19.89 -1.49
CA ASN A 134 10.40 20.14 -0.10
C ASN A 134 10.19 18.90 0.76
N VAL A 135 10.99 18.77 1.82
CA VAL A 135 10.74 17.76 2.86
C VAL A 135 9.50 18.16 3.66
N ALA A 136 8.56 17.23 3.85
CA ALA A 136 7.34 17.55 4.59
C ALA A 136 7.62 17.80 6.07
N GLN A 137 6.78 18.64 6.67
CA GLN A 137 6.79 18.93 8.08
C GLN A 137 5.54 18.34 8.73
N PHE A 138 5.68 17.89 9.98
CA PHE A 138 4.54 17.50 10.80
C PHE A 138 3.82 18.76 11.31
N SER A 139 2.67 19.07 10.72
CA SER A 139 1.90 20.28 10.99
C SER A 139 0.39 20.00 11.00
N PRO A 140 -0.12 19.35 12.06
CA PRO A 140 -1.54 19.01 12.17
C PRO A 140 -2.45 20.24 12.01
N GLY A 141 -3.41 20.17 11.09
CA GLY A 141 -4.34 21.26 10.78
C GLY A 141 -3.86 22.20 9.66
N ASN A 142 -2.56 22.21 9.37
CA ASN A 142 -1.98 22.91 8.22
C ASN A 142 -1.34 21.92 7.24
N GLY A 143 -1.84 20.69 7.21
CA GLY A 143 -1.39 19.70 6.25
C GLY A 143 -1.85 20.01 4.82
N TYR A 144 -1.39 19.21 3.86
CA TYR A 144 -1.68 19.45 2.43
C TYR A 144 -3.14 19.19 2.05
N GLU A 145 -3.93 18.49 2.88
CA GLU A 145 -5.33 18.21 2.57
C GLU A 145 -6.17 17.90 3.84
N SER A 146 -7.49 17.82 3.71
CA SER A 146 -8.39 17.46 4.80
C SER A 146 -8.30 15.96 5.17
N ILE A 147 -8.88 15.62 6.33
CA ILE A 147 -9.07 14.23 6.76
C ILE A 147 -9.81 13.43 5.66
N PHE A 148 -9.48 12.14 5.54
CA PHE A 148 -9.99 11.18 4.53
C PHE A 148 -9.41 11.27 3.12
N HIS A 149 -8.55 12.26 2.87
CA HIS A 149 -8.01 12.54 1.53
C HIS A 149 -6.48 12.42 1.46
N GLY A 150 -5.85 11.91 2.52
CA GLY A 150 -4.41 11.67 2.56
C GLY A 150 -3.94 10.70 1.48
N HIS A 151 -2.70 10.86 1.06
CA HIS A 151 -2.05 10.01 0.07
C HIS A 151 -1.33 8.89 0.80
N VAL A 152 -1.33 7.70 0.21
CA VAL A 152 -0.60 6.55 0.74
C VAL A 152 0.86 6.72 0.37
N VAL A 153 1.77 6.55 1.33
CA VAL A 153 3.20 6.68 1.09
C VAL A 153 3.74 5.34 0.59
N ASP A 154 4.25 5.34 -0.64
CA ASP A 154 4.86 4.20 -1.33
C ASP A 154 6.37 4.45 -1.49
N MET A 155 7.18 3.40 -1.32
CA MET A 155 8.63 3.58 -1.23
C MET A 155 9.49 2.45 -1.79
N LEU A 156 8.95 1.23 -1.88
CA LEU A 156 9.71 0.05 -2.27
C LEU A 156 9.43 -0.30 -3.73
N GLN A 157 10.48 -0.37 -4.55
CA GLN A 157 10.39 -0.83 -5.93
C GLN A 157 11.44 -1.92 -6.19
N PHE A 158 11.03 -2.97 -6.89
CA PHE A 158 11.88 -4.11 -7.25
C PHE A 158 11.85 -4.34 -8.76
N PRO A 159 12.53 -3.49 -9.55
CA PRO A 159 12.56 -3.65 -11.00
C PRO A 159 13.24 -5.00 -11.33
N MET A 160 12.49 -5.91 -11.95
CA MET A 160 12.97 -7.28 -12.17
C MET A 160 13.79 -7.42 -13.45
N LEU A 161 13.32 -6.82 -14.54
CA LEU A 161 13.99 -6.85 -15.84
C LEU A 161 13.86 -5.49 -16.50
N THR A 162 14.98 -4.87 -16.86
CA THR A 162 14.99 -3.65 -17.66
C THR A 162 15.69 -3.94 -18.98
N TRP A 163 15.09 -3.51 -20.09
CA TRP A 163 15.72 -3.59 -21.41
C TRP A 163 15.38 -2.36 -22.24
N GLU A 164 16.21 -2.08 -23.22
CA GLU A 164 15.94 -1.07 -24.25
C GLU A 164 15.45 -1.78 -25.51
N TRP A 165 14.36 -1.29 -26.08
CA TRP A 165 13.85 -1.83 -27.33
C TRP A 165 14.83 -1.53 -28.48
N PRO A 166 15.10 -2.50 -29.37
CA PRO A 166 15.95 -2.27 -30.53
C PRO A 166 15.45 -1.11 -31.38
N ILE A 167 16.37 -0.25 -31.84
CA ILE A 167 16.06 0.99 -32.60
C ILE A 167 15.21 0.74 -33.86
N TRP A 168 15.28 -0.46 -34.45
CA TRP A 168 14.52 -0.82 -35.64
C TRP A 168 13.03 -1.09 -35.38
N LEU A 169 12.59 -1.19 -34.11
CA LEU A 169 11.20 -1.49 -33.79
C LEU A 169 10.33 -0.23 -33.97
N PRO A 170 9.29 -0.25 -34.83
CA PRO A 170 8.42 0.90 -34.99
C PRO A 170 7.68 1.21 -33.67
N TYR A 171 7.52 2.50 -33.38
CA TYR A 171 6.87 3.09 -32.19
C TYR A 171 7.56 2.87 -30.83
N LEU A 172 8.34 1.80 -30.66
CA LEU A 172 8.98 1.47 -29.37
C LEU A 172 10.51 1.55 -29.42
N GLY A 173 11.14 1.63 -30.59
CA GLY A 173 12.59 1.58 -30.72
C GLY A 173 13.30 2.69 -29.94
N GLY A 174 14.27 2.29 -29.10
CA GLY A 174 15.02 3.20 -28.23
C GLY A 174 14.34 3.49 -26.88
N GLU A 175 13.09 3.08 -26.66
CA GLU A 175 12.43 3.23 -25.35
C GLU A 175 12.93 2.17 -24.36
N SER A 176 13.13 2.57 -23.11
CA SER A 176 13.43 1.65 -22.02
C SER A 176 12.14 1.07 -21.44
N PHE A 177 12.05 -0.24 -21.31
CA PHE A 177 10.96 -0.92 -20.62
C PHE A 177 11.47 -1.58 -19.35
N THR A 178 10.75 -1.40 -18.25
CA THR A 178 11.01 -2.14 -17.00
C THR A 178 9.84 -3.05 -16.64
N PHE A 179 10.10 -4.34 -16.55
CA PHE A 179 9.18 -5.33 -16.01
C PHE A 179 9.11 -5.19 -14.49
N PHE A 180 7.88 -4.95 -14.00
CA PHE A 180 7.55 -4.72 -12.59
C PHE A 180 8.02 -3.36 -12.03
N GLU A 181 7.45 -2.28 -12.59
CA GLU A 181 7.61 -0.91 -12.10
C GLU A 181 6.80 -0.49 -10.85
N PRO A 182 5.77 -1.20 -10.36
CA PRO A 182 5.00 -0.71 -9.21
C PRO A 182 5.85 -0.42 -7.98
N VAL A 183 5.60 0.75 -7.38
CA VAL A 183 6.14 1.14 -6.07
C VAL A 183 5.06 0.86 -5.03
N PHE A 184 5.44 0.25 -3.93
CA PHE A 184 4.51 -0.15 -2.86
C PHE A 184 5.13 0.06 -1.48
N ASN A 185 4.37 -0.25 -0.44
CA ASN A 185 4.81 -0.10 0.95
C ASN A 185 4.75 -1.42 1.73
N ILE A 186 5.09 -1.35 3.02
CA ILE A 186 5.08 -2.52 3.93
C ILE A 186 3.65 -3.05 4.12
N ALA A 187 2.66 -2.16 4.21
CA ALA A 187 1.26 -2.54 4.26
C ALA A 187 0.80 -3.35 3.03
N ASP A 188 1.13 -2.92 1.81
CA ASP A 188 0.80 -3.64 0.57
C ASP A 188 1.51 -4.99 0.48
N SER A 189 2.76 -5.05 0.93
CA SER A 189 3.53 -6.28 1.06
C SER A 189 2.83 -7.26 2.00
N SER A 190 2.37 -6.77 3.15
CA SER A 190 1.64 -7.56 4.15
C SER A 190 0.31 -8.09 3.62
N ILE A 191 -0.45 -7.26 2.89
CA ILE A 191 -1.70 -7.69 2.23
C ILE A 191 -1.39 -8.77 1.19
N SER A 192 -0.43 -8.52 0.30
CA SER A 192 -0.03 -9.43 -0.77
C SER A 192 0.41 -10.79 -0.24
N ILE A 193 1.27 -10.82 0.78
CA ILE A 193 1.73 -12.06 1.42
C ILE A 193 0.58 -12.75 2.14
N GLY A 194 -0.24 -12.02 2.90
CA GLY A 194 -1.39 -12.57 3.62
C GLY A 194 -2.38 -13.26 2.67
N VAL A 195 -2.76 -12.59 1.58
CA VAL A 195 -3.62 -13.15 0.52
C VAL A 195 -2.94 -14.31 -0.19
N GLY A 196 -1.67 -14.17 -0.57
CA GLY A 196 -0.88 -15.23 -1.21
C GLY A 196 -0.83 -16.50 -0.36
N MET A 197 -0.65 -16.37 0.97
CA MET A 197 -0.72 -17.50 1.89
C MET A 197 -2.08 -18.19 1.89
N MET A 198 -3.19 -17.43 1.82
CA MET A 198 -4.53 -18.01 1.74
C MET A 198 -4.76 -18.80 0.45
N LEU A 199 -4.22 -18.29 -0.68
CA LEU A 199 -4.36 -18.92 -1.98
C LEU A 199 -3.46 -20.17 -2.11
N LEU A 200 -2.18 -20.05 -1.74
CA LEU A 200 -1.21 -21.15 -1.86
C LEU A 200 -1.50 -22.29 -0.89
N PHE A 201 -1.92 -21.98 0.34
CA PHE A 201 -2.25 -22.98 1.36
C PHE A 201 -3.75 -23.22 1.49
N ASN A 202 -4.53 -22.91 0.45
CA ASN A 202 -5.99 -23.04 0.44
C ASN A 202 -6.48 -24.39 0.98
N LYS A 203 -5.90 -25.51 0.52
CA LYS A 203 -6.27 -26.86 0.97
C LYS A 203 -6.02 -27.12 2.47
N LYS A 204 -5.01 -26.47 3.06
CA LYS A 204 -4.70 -26.58 4.50
C LYS A 204 -5.55 -25.63 5.34
N ILE A 205 -5.93 -24.49 4.76
CA ILE A 205 -6.68 -23.42 5.43
C ILE A 205 -8.19 -23.72 5.41
N PHE A 206 -8.69 -24.23 4.30
CA PHE A 206 -10.07 -24.63 4.06
C PHE A 206 -10.10 -26.11 3.66
N PRO A 207 -9.83 -27.03 4.60
CA PRO A 207 -9.96 -28.46 4.31
C PRO A 207 -11.41 -28.73 3.88
N GLN A 208 -11.57 -29.26 2.67
CA GLN A 208 -12.87 -29.74 2.22
C GLN A 208 -13.19 -30.99 3.05
N ASN A 209 -14.37 -31.02 3.67
CA ASN A 209 -14.90 -32.25 4.22
C ASN A 209 -15.23 -33.17 3.03
N SER A 210 -14.27 -34.01 2.65
CA SER A 210 -14.50 -35.17 1.79
C SER A 210 -15.07 -36.31 2.62
#